data_AF-A0A3C0I5D9-F1
#
_entry.id   AF-A0A3C0I5D9-F1
#
_cell.length_a   1.000
_cell.length_b   1.000
_cell.length_c   1.000
_cell.angle_alpha   90.00
_cell.angle_beta   90.00
_cell.angle_gamma   90.00
#
_symmetry.space_group_name_H-M   'P 1'
#
loop_
_entity.id
_entity.type
_entity.pdbx_description
1 polymer ?
#
loop_
_entity_poly.entity_id
_entity_poly.type
_entity_poly.pdbx_seq_one_letter_code
_entity_poly.pdbx_strand_id
1 'polypeptide(L)'
;MKKLNALLFNQGGKCFYCDAILDMNEATLDHVIPQSKGGKNDLDNLVVCCKYANHAFRDYSPKHKMAVIKELCCLSFVCKKIFPREEEITDSEDLEEPQIEVQPKKKTQDSKTKTTPNEPQPEKKTQDSNLKKTTKPDISMAYQLLLESIAAFEKEGKEEVSSQIKNKMLELNPAFKEDDYGFSQFNKFLLHAQEQKVVTLKKHGKGSNYVIKKRP
;
A
#
# COMPACT_ATOMS: atom_id res chain seq x y z
N MET A 1 -5.68 26.78 -19.46
CA MET A 1 -4.73 26.44 -18.36
C MET A 1 -4.18 25.03 -18.58
N LYS A 2 -3.04 24.65 -18.00
CA LYS A 2 -2.53 23.27 -18.05
C LYS A 2 -3.48 22.35 -17.25
N LYS A 3 -3.81 21.15 -17.77
CA LYS A 3 -4.75 20.20 -17.13
C LYS A 3 -4.40 19.91 -15.66
N LEU A 4 -3.10 19.71 -15.38
CA LEU A 4 -2.55 19.46 -14.04
C LEU A 4 -3.00 20.52 -13.01
N ASN A 5 -2.87 21.81 -13.33
CA ASN A 5 -3.21 22.90 -12.42
C ASN A 5 -4.71 22.92 -12.07
N ALA A 6 -5.57 22.69 -13.07
CA ALA A 6 -7.02 22.69 -12.88
C ALA A 6 -7.47 21.50 -12.03
N LEU A 7 -6.96 20.29 -12.32
CA LEU A 7 -7.28 19.10 -11.54
C LEU A 7 -6.70 19.20 -10.11
N LEU A 8 -5.46 19.68 -9.92
CA LEU A 8 -4.88 19.84 -8.58
C LEU A 8 -5.68 20.83 -7.71
N PHE A 9 -6.16 21.92 -8.29
CA PHE A 9 -7.03 22.88 -7.59
C PHE A 9 -8.39 22.24 -7.23
N ASN A 10 -9.06 21.61 -8.21
CA ASN A 10 -10.36 20.95 -7.98
C ASN A 10 -10.27 19.81 -6.96
N GLN A 11 -9.13 19.13 -6.89
CA GLN A 11 -8.84 18.03 -5.96
C GLN A 11 -8.25 18.51 -4.62
N GLY A 12 -8.39 19.81 -4.30
CA GLY A 12 -8.04 20.38 -2.99
C GLY A 12 -6.54 20.41 -2.66
N GLY A 13 -5.67 20.37 -3.67
CA GLY A 13 -4.21 20.38 -3.47
C GLY A 13 -3.63 19.05 -2.94
N LYS A 14 -4.35 17.94 -3.07
CA LYS A 14 -3.96 16.63 -2.49
C LYS A 14 -3.76 15.54 -3.54
N CYS A 15 -3.10 14.46 -3.14
CA CYS A 15 -2.98 13.21 -3.90
C CYS A 15 -4.27 12.38 -3.84
N PHE A 16 -4.81 12.00 -5.00
CA PHE A 16 -6.02 11.18 -5.13
C PHE A 16 -5.94 9.82 -4.43
N TYR A 17 -4.74 9.26 -4.26
CA TYR A 17 -4.53 7.90 -3.74
C TYR A 17 -4.06 7.81 -2.30
N CYS A 18 -3.54 8.90 -1.71
CA CYS A 18 -2.97 8.86 -0.35
C CYS A 18 -3.16 10.15 0.45
N ASP A 19 -4.02 11.07 0.01
CA ASP A 19 -4.36 12.34 0.67
C ASP A 19 -3.20 13.33 0.98
N ALA A 20 -1.96 12.95 0.70
CA ALA A 20 -0.77 13.79 0.87
C ALA A 20 -0.94 15.13 0.12
N ILE A 21 -0.61 16.24 0.78
CA ILE A 21 -0.63 17.58 0.19
C ILE A 21 0.47 17.66 -0.86
N LEU A 22 0.15 18.18 -2.05
CA LEU A 22 1.06 18.24 -3.19
C LEU A 22 1.39 19.67 -3.58
N ASP A 23 2.67 19.92 -3.85
CA ASP A 23 3.09 21.10 -4.59
C ASP A 23 2.98 20.88 -6.12
N MET A 24 3.21 21.94 -6.89
CA MET A 24 3.18 21.88 -8.36
C MET A 24 4.30 21.04 -8.99
N ASN A 25 5.32 20.65 -8.23
CA ASN A 25 6.49 19.92 -8.71
C ASN A 25 6.33 18.40 -8.48
N GLU A 26 5.66 17.98 -7.42
CA GLU A 26 5.38 16.59 -7.06
C GLU A 26 4.07 16.06 -7.64
N ALA A 27 3.12 16.95 -7.94
CA ALA A 27 1.88 16.63 -8.62
C ALA A 27 2.14 16.10 -10.05
N THR A 28 1.58 14.93 -10.33
CA THR A 28 1.56 14.29 -11.66
C THR A 28 0.14 13.88 -12.02
N LEU A 29 -0.12 13.68 -13.32
CA LEU A 29 -1.35 13.07 -13.79
C LEU A 29 -1.17 11.55 -13.89
N ASP A 30 -2.17 10.80 -13.43
CA ASP A 30 -2.31 9.36 -13.63
C ASP A 30 -3.68 9.06 -14.24
N HIS A 31 -3.75 7.97 -15.00
CA HIS A 31 -4.98 7.45 -15.60
C HIS A 31 -5.57 6.39 -14.68
N VAL A 32 -6.79 6.61 -14.18
CA VAL A 32 -7.45 5.66 -13.25
C VAL A 32 -7.57 4.28 -13.90
N ILE A 33 -8.03 4.24 -15.16
CA ILE A 33 -7.83 3.14 -16.10
C ILE A 33 -6.58 3.47 -16.93
N PRO A 34 -5.48 2.70 -16.85
CA PRO A 34 -4.26 2.95 -17.62
C PRO A 34 -4.46 2.84 -19.14
N GLN A 35 -3.69 3.62 -19.92
CA GLN A 35 -3.76 3.62 -21.39
C GLN A 35 -3.53 2.21 -22.00
N SER A 36 -2.62 1.42 -21.43
CA SER A 36 -2.37 0.02 -21.81
C SER A 36 -3.57 -0.93 -21.60
N LYS A 37 -4.62 -0.47 -20.91
CA LYS A 37 -5.86 -1.20 -20.62
C LYS A 37 -7.09 -0.44 -21.13
N GLY A 38 -6.91 0.37 -22.19
CA GLY A 38 -7.98 1.11 -22.87
C GLY A 38 -8.28 2.50 -22.27
N GLY A 39 -7.45 2.98 -21.33
CA GLY A 39 -7.60 4.28 -20.68
C GLY A 39 -7.57 5.46 -21.65
N LYS A 40 -8.57 6.35 -21.53
CA LYS A 40 -8.68 7.59 -22.32
C LYS A 40 -7.95 8.76 -21.66
N ASN A 41 -7.77 9.84 -22.43
CA ASN A 41 -7.10 11.10 -22.04
C ASN A 41 -8.08 12.26 -21.72
N ASP A 42 -9.35 11.96 -21.44
CA ASP A 42 -10.34 12.90 -20.91
C ASP A 42 -10.09 13.26 -19.43
N LEU A 43 -10.93 14.11 -18.83
CA LEU A 43 -10.79 14.51 -17.43
C LEU A 43 -11.39 13.49 -16.45
N ASP A 44 -12.33 12.66 -16.90
CA ASP A 44 -13.05 11.70 -16.04
C ASP A 44 -12.15 10.49 -15.69
N ASN A 45 -11.23 10.13 -16.59
CA ASN A 45 -10.19 9.12 -16.34
C ASN A 45 -8.88 9.67 -15.76
N LEU A 46 -8.72 11.00 -15.60
CA LEU A 46 -7.47 11.64 -15.17
C LEU A 46 -7.55 12.17 -13.73
N VAL A 47 -6.66 11.70 -12.87
CA VAL A 47 -6.52 12.17 -11.48
C VAL A 47 -5.14 12.76 -11.22
N VAL A 48 -5.02 13.57 -10.17
CA VAL A 48 -3.71 14.10 -9.73
C VAL A 48 -3.16 13.28 -8.57
N CYS A 49 -1.92 12.83 -8.67
CA CYS A 49 -1.26 12.09 -7.61
C CYS A 49 0.23 12.42 -7.52
N CYS A 50 0.86 12.10 -6.38
CA CYS A 50 2.31 12.19 -6.25
C CYS A 50 3.01 11.19 -7.19
N LYS A 51 4.24 11.52 -7.56
CA LYS A 51 5.15 10.64 -8.32
C LYS A 51 5.26 9.23 -7.73
N TYR A 52 5.24 9.12 -6.39
CA TYR A 52 5.32 7.85 -5.66
C TYR A 52 4.12 6.94 -5.95
N ALA A 53 2.89 7.45 -5.85
CA ALA A 53 1.68 6.67 -6.12
C ALA A 53 1.57 6.30 -7.62
N ASN A 54 1.90 7.24 -8.51
CA ASN A 54 1.94 7.02 -9.97
C ASN A 54 2.90 5.86 -10.32
N HIS A 55 4.14 5.90 -9.80
CA HIS A 55 5.15 4.86 -10.01
C HIS A 55 4.89 3.55 -9.24
N ALA A 56 4.09 3.58 -8.16
CA ALA A 56 3.64 2.37 -7.49
C ALA A 56 2.61 1.61 -8.34
N PHE A 57 1.54 2.29 -8.77
CA PHE A 57 0.43 1.66 -9.50
C PHE A 57 0.74 1.36 -10.96
N ARG A 58 1.41 2.26 -11.70
CA ARG A 58 1.74 2.08 -13.13
C ARG A 58 0.54 1.59 -13.94
N ASP A 59 0.58 0.38 -14.49
CA ASP A 59 -0.49 -0.20 -15.30
C ASP A 59 -1.59 -0.93 -14.50
N TYR A 60 -1.59 -0.87 -13.16
CA TYR A 60 -2.60 -1.52 -12.33
C TYR A 60 -4.02 -1.10 -12.75
N SER A 61 -4.90 -2.08 -12.97
CA SER A 61 -6.31 -1.79 -13.25
C SER A 61 -7.00 -1.20 -12.00
N PRO A 62 -8.12 -0.47 -12.14
CA PRO A 62 -8.81 0.15 -10.98
C PRO A 62 -9.06 -0.82 -9.83
N LYS A 63 -9.45 -2.07 -10.12
CA LYS A 63 -9.63 -3.14 -9.11
C LYS A 63 -8.36 -3.43 -8.30
N HIS A 64 -7.18 -3.41 -8.91
CA HIS A 64 -5.90 -3.59 -8.20
C HIS A 64 -5.48 -2.31 -7.46
N LYS A 65 -5.67 -1.12 -8.04
CA LYS A 65 -5.44 0.16 -7.34
C LYS A 65 -6.28 0.20 -6.04
N MET A 66 -7.58 -0.11 -6.14
CA MET A 66 -8.51 -0.17 -5.00
C MET A 66 -8.19 -1.27 -3.98
N ALA A 67 -7.68 -2.44 -4.40
CA ALA A 67 -7.30 -3.52 -3.49
C ALA A 67 -6.14 -3.09 -2.56
N VAL A 68 -5.06 -2.53 -3.13
CA VAL A 68 -3.92 -2.01 -2.38
C VAL A 68 -4.34 -0.86 -1.45
N ILE A 69 -5.17 0.07 -1.92
CA ILE A 69 -5.67 1.17 -1.09
C ILE A 69 -6.52 0.64 0.08
N LYS A 70 -7.35 -0.39 -0.14
CA LYS A 70 -8.15 -1.03 0.91
C LYS A 70 -7.29 -1.69 1.99
N GLU A 71 -6.22 -2.38 1.59
CA GLU A 71 -5.26 -2.99 2.52
C GLU A 71 -4.53 -1.93 3.36
N LEU A 72 -4.11 -0.83 2.74
CA LEU A 72 -3.46 0.29 3.44
C LEU A 72 -4.42 1.07 4.36
N CYS A 73 -5.70 1.20 3.98
CA CYS A 73 -6.67 1.99 4.75
C CYS A 73 -7.30 1.25 5.94
N CYS A 74 -7.33 -0.09 5.96
CA CYS A 74 -7.68 -0.97 7.10
C CYS A 74 -8.91 -0.63 7.98
N LEU A 75 -9.82 0.26 7.54
CA LEU A 75 -10.99 0.72 8.29
C LEU A 75 -12.20 -0.24 8.18
N SER A 76 -12.03 -1.49 8.62
CA SER A 76 -13.08 -2.53 8.62
C SER A 76 -14.38 -2.08 9.31
N PHE A 77 -14.26 -1.32 10.40
CA PHE A 77 -15.37 -0.72 11.14
C PHE A 77 -16.20 0.26 10.30
N VAL A 78 -15.56 1.08 9.45
CA VAL A 78 -16.27 2.03 8.58
C VAL A 78 -17.06 1.28 7.51
N CYS A 79 -16.49 0.21 6.94
CA CYS A 79 -17.23 -0.67 6.02
C CYS A 79 -18.45 -1.31 6.69
N LYS A 80 -18.35 -1.85 7.91
CA LYS A 80 -19.52 -2.38 8.64
C LYS A 80 -20.58 -1.30 8.95
N LYS A 81 -20.19 -0.02 9.11
CA LYS A 81 -21.13 1.09 9.35
C LYS A 81 -21.82 1.61 8.09
N ILE A 82 -21.12 1.65 6.95
CA ILE A 82 -21.70 2.10 5.66
C ILE A 82 -22.50 0.97 5.00
N PHE A 83 -22.02 -0.27 5.12
CA PHE A 83 -22.63 -1.48 4.59
C PHE A 83 -22.88 -2.46 5.75
N PRO A 84 -23.90 -2.21 6.59
CA PRO A 84 -24.31 -3.20 7.58
C PRO A 84 -24.65 -4.51 6.87
N ARG A 85 -24.30 -5.62 7.52
CA ARG A 85 -24.76 -6.96 7.15
C ARG A 85 -25.68 -7.42 8.26
N GLU A 86 -26.84 -7.94 7.90
CA GLU A 86 -27.68 -8.70 8.81
C GLU A 86 -26.95 -10.01 9.11
N GLU A 87 -26.43 -10.16 10.33
CA GLU A 87 -25.72 -11.35 10.80
C GLU A 87 -26.71 -12.27 11.55
N GLU A 88 -27.75 -12.71 10.85
CA GLU A 88 -28.77 -13.67 11.35
C GLU A 88 -28.96 -14.86 10.39
N ILE A 89 -28.31 -15.98 10.72
CA ILE A 89 -28.99 -17.28 10.84
C ILE A 89 -28.48 -17.87 12.15
N THR A 90 -29.34 -17.97 13.16
CA THR A 90 -29.05 -18.76 14.36
C THR A 90 -29.26 -20.23 14.05
N ASP A 91 -28.35 -21.10 14.49
CA ASP A 91 -28.54 -22.55 14.40
C ASP A 91 -29.76 -22.99 15.21
N SER A 92 -30.79 -23.48 14.52
CA SER A 92 -31.93 -24.18 15.14
C SER A 92 -32.43 -25.31 14.22
N GLU A 93 -31.87 -26.49 14.45
CA GLU A 93 -32.50 -27.81 14.45
C GLU A 93 -33.64 -28.09 13.44
N ASP A 94 -33.36 -29.05 12.54
CA ASP A 94 -34.28 -30.01 11.90
C ASP A 94 -35.65 -29.57 11.36
N LEU A 95 -35.86 -29.75 10.04
CA LEU A 95 -36.95 -30.57 9.49
C LEU A 95 -36.82 -30.83 7.97
N GLU A 96 -36.67 -32.12 7.64
CA GLU A 96 -36.83 -32.88 6.38
C GLU A 96 -37.05 -32.19 5.01
N GLU A 97 -36.33 -32.68 3.99
CA GLU A 97 -36.62 -32.42 2.56
C GLU A 97 -37.92 -33.09 2.08
N PRO A 98 -38.80 -32.37 1.35
CA PRO A 98 -39.78 -32.97 0.45
C PRO A 98 -39.31 -32.84 -1.01
N GLN A 99 -38.68 -33.88 -1.55
CA GLN A 99 -38.32 -33.93 -2.98
C GLN A 99 -39.58 -34.14 -3.84
N ILE A 100 -39.79 -33.27 -4.84
CA ILE A 100 -40.84 -33.44 -5.85
C ILE A 100 -40.24 -33.28 -7.25
N GLU A 101 -39.90 -34.41 -7.88
CA GLU A 101 -39.63 -34.45 -9.32
C GLU A 101 -40.94 -34.35 -10.12
N VAL A 102 -41.05 -33.37 -11.03
CA VAL A 102 -41.89 -33.52 -12.23
C VAL A 102 -41.20 -32.94 -13.47
N GLN A 103 -40.95 -33.83 -14.43
CA GLN A 103 -40.52 -33.57 -15.81
C GLN A 103 -41.37 -34.45 -16.75
N PRO A 104 -41.29 -34.35 -18.10
CA PRO A 104 -41.16 -33.17 -18.96
C PRO A 104 -42.08 -33.23 -20.21
N LYS A 105 -42.15 -32.15 -21.00
CA LYS A 105 -42.29 -32.12 -22.49
C LYS A 105 -41.96 -30.69 -22.99
N LYS A 106 -40.98 -30.48 -23.89
CA LYS A 106 -40.97 -30.70 -25.37
C LYS A 106 -42.03 -29.81 -26.06
N LYS A 107 -41.73 -28.99 -27.08
CA LYS A 107 -40.65 -28.87 -28.11
C LYS A 107 -40.60 -27.37 -28.58
N THR A 108 -39.71 -26.81 -29.42
CA THR A 108 -38.70 -27.31 -30.39
C THR A 108 -37.63 -26.23 -30.67
N GLN A 109 -36.36 -26.64 -30.89
CA GLN A 109 -35.42 -26.30 -32.01
C GLN A 109 -35.28 -24.85 -32.55
N ASP A 110 -34.11 -24.35 -33.00
CA ASP A 110 -32.80 -24.95 -33.36
C ASP A 110 -31.63 -24.08 -32.79
N SER A 111 -30.51 -24.62 -32.26
CA SER A 111 -29.32 -25.26 -32.88
C SER A 111 -28.43 -24.30 -33.72
N LYS A 112 -27.08 -24.30 -33.65
CA LYS A 112 -26.06 -25.26 -33.13
C LYS A 112 -24.99 -24.49 -32.29
N THR A 113 -24.30 -24.99 -31.25
CA THR A 113 -23.28 -26.09 -31.16
C THR A 113 -22.14 -25.99 -32.19
N LYS A 114 -20.87 -26.37 -31.93
CA LYS A 114 -20.21 -27.28 -30.94
C LYS A 114 -18.70 -26.86 -30.83
N THR A 115 -17.81 -27.20 -29.87
CA THR A 115 -17.78 -28.07 -28.66
C THR A 115 -16.66 -27.60 -27.68
N THR A 116 -16.76 -27.96 -26.39
CA THR A 116 -15.67 -28.12 -25.38
C THR A 116 -15.00 -29.52 -25.52
N PRO A 117 -14.27 -30.17 -24.56
CA PRO A 117 -13.74 -29.77 -23.24
C PRO A 117 -12.24 -30.15 -23.01
N ASN A 118 -11.67 -29.81 -21.84
CA ASN A 118 -11.19 -30.81 -20.85
C ASN A 118 -10.43 -30.19 -19.64
N GLU A 119 -10.76 -30.68 -18.44
CA GLU A 119 -9.89 -30.76 -17.26
C GLU A 119 -10.14 -32.14 -16.63
N PRO A 120 -9.09 -32.88 -16.24
CA PRO A 120 -9.03 -33.30 -14.84
C PRO A 120 -7.62 -33.22 -14.22
N GLN A 121 -7.60 -33.07 -12.89
CA GLN A 121 -6.42 -33.06 -12.01
C GLN A 121 -5.95 -34.53 -11.75
N PRO A 122 -4.68 -34.81 -11.35
CA PRO A 122 -4.30 -34.67 -9.93
C PRO A 122 -2.80 -34.39 -9.62
N GLU A 123 -2.52 -34.32 -8.32
CA GLU A 123 -1.27 -34.18 -7.56
C GLU A 123 0.03 -34.84 -8.11
N LYS A 124 1.18 -34.14 -7.99
CA LYS A 124 2.20 -34.42 -6.94
C LYS A 124 3.37 -33.41 -6.89
N LYS A 125 4.18 -33.52 -5.83
CA LYS A 125 5.33 -32.65 -5.51
C LYS A 125 6.47 -32.73 -6.54
N THR A 126 6.98 -31.57 -6.94
CA THR A 126 8.43 -31.34 -7.00
C THR A 126 8.74 -29.91 -6.61
N GLN A 127 9.85 -29.71 -5.89
CA GLN A 127 10.53 -28.41 -5.85
C GLN A 127 11.30 -28.26 -7.16
N ASP A 128 11.31 -27.08 -7.77
CA ASP A 128 12.57 -26.32 -7.83
C ASP A 128 12.32 -24.83 -8.13
N SER A 129 13.40 -24.08 -8.21
CA SER A 129 13.48 -22.63 -8.12
C SER A 129 13.79 -21.99 -9.48
N ASN A 130 13.21 -20.81 -9.72
CA ASN A 130 13.99 -19.75 -10.35
C ASN A 130 13.55 -18.36 -9.88
N LEU A 131 14.48 -17.41 -9.92
CA LEU A 131 14.38 -16.14 -9.21
C LEU A 131 14.48 -14.96 -10.18
N LYS A 132 13.68 -13.92 -9.94
CA LYS A 132 14.08 -12.52 -10.24
C LYS A 132 13.38 -11.51 -9.33
N LYS A 133 13.66 -11.64 -8.02
CA LYS A 133 13.43 -10.56 -7.06
C LYS A 133 14.24 -9.33 -7.49
N THR A 134 13.64 -8.14 -7.45
CA THR A 134 14.40 -6.88 -7.37
C THR A 134 14.39 -6.43 -5.92
N THR A 135 15.56 -6.09 -5.39
CA THR A 135 15.86 -6.27 -3.95
C THR A 135 16.06 -4.94 -3.25
N LYS A 136 14.98 -4.20 -3.01
CA LYS A 136 14.99 -3.11 -2.02
C LYS A 136 14.53 -3.63 -0.65
N PRO A 137 15.24 -3.35 0.44
CA PRO A 137 14.81 -3.71 1.78
C PRO A 137 13.59 -2.88 2.22
N ASP A 138 12.75 -3.43 3.09
CA ASP A 138 11.59 -2.71 3.62
C ASP A 138 12.02 -1.62 4.61
N ILE A 139 11.46 -0.42 4.46
CA ILE A 139 11.69 0.73 5.33
C ILE A 139 11.37 0.45 6.80
N SER A 140 10.45 -0.50 7.08
CA SER A 140 10.19 -0.98 8.44
C SER A 140 11.45 -1.46 9.16
N MET A 141 12.41 -2.08 8.43
CA MET A 141 13.68 -2.54 9.01
C MET A 141 14.57 -1.37 9.44
N ALA A 142 14.57 -0.27 8.69
CA ALA A 142 15.29 0.95 9.04
C ALA A 142 14.70 1.61 10.30
N TYR A 143 13.37 1.60 10.45
CA TYR A 143 12.70 2.10 11.66
C TYR A 143 12.95 1.21 12.88
N GLN A 144 12.95 -0.11 12.72
CA GLN A 144 13.28 -1.04 13.81
C GLN A 144 14.70 -0.79 14.32
N LEU A 145 15.68 -0.68 13.41
CA LEU A 145 17.07 -0.37 13.75
C LEU A 145 17.22 1.01 14.43
N LEU A 146 16.46 2.03 13.98
CA LEU A 146 16.42 3.34 14.62
C LEU A 146 15.87 3.24 16.06
N LEU A 147 14.74 2.57 16.27
CA LEU A 147 14.15 2.39 17.60
C LEU A 147 15.05 1.57 18.54
N GLU A 148 15.73 0.54 18.02
CA GLU A 148 16.68 -0.29 18.78
C GLU A 148 17.92 0.50 19.21
N SER A 149 18.50 1.30 18.30
CA SER A 149 19.61 2.19 18.63
C SER A 149 19.23 3.26 19.67
N ILE A 150 18.02 3.83 19.60
CA ILE A 150 17.50 4.75 20.63
C ILE A 150 17.38 4.03 21.99
N ALA A 151 16.79 2.83 22.01
CA ALA A 151 16.62 2.03 23.23
C ALA A 151 17.96 1.54 23.84
N ALA A 152 19.07 1.59 23.09
CA ALA A 152 20.42 1.44 23.64
C ALA A 152 20.86 2.70 24.39
N PHE A 153 20.67 3.89 23.84
CA PHE A 153 21.01 5.16 24.52
C PHE A 153 20.12 5.47 25.72
N GLU A 154 18.84 5.07 25.71
CA GLU A 154 17.94 5.13 26.89
C GLU A 154 18.56 4.45 28.12
N LYS A 155 19.32 3.36 27.94
CA LYS A 155 20.01 2.62 29.02
C LYS A 155 21.35 3.25 29.43
N GLU A 156 21.97 4.04 28.56
CA GLU A 156 23.27 4.67 28.81
C GLU A 156 23.15 6.08 29.41
N GLY A 157 21.94 6.65 29.50
CA GLY A 157 21.68 7.96 30.12
C GLY A 157 22.25 9.17 29.38
N LYS A 158 22.62 9.00 28.10
CA LYS A 158 23.23 10.03 27.24
C LYS A 158 22.14 10.78 26.44
N GLU A 159 22.46 11.97 25.94
CA GLU A 159 21.59 12.65 24.98
C GLU A 159 21.52 11.86 23.66
N GLU A 160 20.31 11.67 23.14
CA GLU A 160 20.00 10.94 21.91
C GLU A 160 20.33 11.79 20.64
N VAL A 161 21.57 12.27 20.50
CA VAL A 161 21.97 13.15 19.39
C VAL A 161 22.10 12.36 18.08
N SER A 162 21.55 12.89 16.99
CA SER A 162 21.45 12.24 15.67
C SER A 162 22.75 11.63 15.14
N SER A 163 23.92 12.23 15.40
CA SER A 163 25.22 11.67 15.02
C SER A 163 25.58 10.40 15.81
N GLN A 164 25.27 10.37 17.10
CA GLN A 164 25.52 9.23 17.98
C GLN A 164 24.53 8.10 17.68
N ILE A 165 23.27 8.44 17.41
CA ILE A 165 22.24 7.49 16.95
C ILE A 165 22.65 6.84 15.63
N LYS A 166 23.12 7.62 14.62
CA LYS A 166 23.61 7.04 13.36
C LYS A 166 24.76 6.06 13.59
N ASN A 167 25.75 6.43 14.42
CA ASN A 167 26.87 5.54 14.72
C ASN A 167 26.37 4.23 15.35
N LYS A 168 25.40 4.29 16.26
CA LYS A 168 24.84 3.09 16.91
C LYS A 168 24.00 2.23 15.96
N MET A 169 23.28 2.82 15.01
CA MET A 169 22.63 2.07 13.93
C MET A 169 23.66 1.31 13.08
N LEU A 170 24.83 1.89 12.81
CA LEU A 170 25.92 1.25 12.07
C LEU A 170 26.70 0.21 12.90
N GLU A 171 26.80 0.37 14.23
CA GLU A 171 27.31 -0.68 15.14
C GLU A 171 26.40 -1.92 15.13
N LEU A 172 25.07 -1.71 15.22
CA LEU A 172 24.07 -2.78 15.21
C LEU A 172 23.91 -3.44 13.83
N ASN A 173 24.02 -2.66 12.76
CA ASN A 173 23.95 -3.16 11.39
C ASN A 173 24.92 -2.40 10.45
N PRO A 174 26.16 -2.89 10.26
CA PRO A 174 27.13 -2.28 9.36
C PRO A 174 26.73 -2.23 7.88
N ALA A 175 25.69 -2.98 7.47
CA ALA A 175 25.14 -2.93 6.12
C ALA A 175 24.05 -1.85 5.93
N PHE A 176 23.68 -1.10 6.98
CA PHE A 176 22.70 -0.04 6.88
C PHE A 176 23.19 1.14 6.02
N LYS A 177 22.45 1.44 4.95
CA LYS A 177 22.62 2.64 4.12
C LYS A 177 21.28 3.30 3.90
N GLU A 178 21.22 4.62 4.06
CA GLU A 178 19.97 5.36 3.88
C GLU A 178 19.46 5.35 2.43
N ASP A 179 20.37 5.28 1.45
CA ASP A 179 20.07 5.23 0.01
C ASP A 179 19.26 3.99 -0.40
N ASP A 180 19.48 2.84 0.24
CA ASP A 180 18.80 1.58 -0.08
C ASP A 180 17.28 1.69 0.23
N TYR A 181 16.94 2.46 1.27
CA TYR A 181 15.58 2.84 1.66
C TYR A 181 15.08 4.12 0.97
N GLY A 182 15.89 4.74 0.11
CA GLY A 182 15.52 5.91 -0.71
C GLY A 182 15.89 7.29 -0.16
N PHE A 183 16.67 7.38 0.93
CA PHE A 183 17.01 8.65 1.59
C PHE A 183 18.46 9.05 1.35
N SER A 184 18.70 10.04 0.48
CA SER A 184 20.05 10.50 0.12
C SER A 184 20.90 11.11 1.26
N GLN A 185 20.36 11.19 2.50
CA GLN A 185 20.97 11.77 3.70
C GLN A 185 20.24 11.27 4.96
N PHE A 186 20.97 10.97 6.04
CA PHE A 186 20.39 10.59 7.34
C PHE A 186 19.29 11.54 7.84
N ASN A 187 19.50 12.85 7.71
CA ASN A 187 18.54 13.85 8.17
C ASN A 187 17.21 13.78 7.40
N LYS A 188 17.18 13.30 6.14
CA LYS A 188 15.93 13.07 5.40
C LYS A 188 15.20 11.83 5.95
N PHE A 189 15.94 10.76 6.23
CA PHE A 189 15.40 9.57 6.88
C PHE A 189 14.80 9.90 8.26
N LEU A 190 15.49 10.69 9.09
CA LEU A 190 14.97 11.14 10.38
C LEU A 190 13.70 12.00 10.26
N LEU A 191 13.69 12.96 9.33
CA LEU A 191 12.51 13.82 9.11
C LEU A 191 11.29 12.98 8.68
N HIS A 192 11.49 11.99 7.80
CA HIS A 192 10.44 11.06 7.41
C HIS A 192 10.02 10.13 8.57
N ALA A 193 10.96 9.66 9.41
CA ALA A 193 10.62 8.89 10.61
C ALA A 193 9.80 9.72 11.63
N GLN A 194 9.98 11.04 11.67
CA GLN A 194 9.11 11.94 12.44
C GLN A 194 7.74 12.15 11.78
N GLU A 195 7.68 12.29 10.45
CA GLU A 195 6.43 12.41 9.69
C GLU A 195 5.55 11.16 9.86
N GLN A 196 6.15 9.97 9.79
CA GLN A 196 5.52 8.68 10.11
C GLN A 196 5.34 8.46 11.64
N LYS A 197 5.66 9.45 12.47
CA LYS A 197 5.45 9.48 13.93
C LYS A 197 6.11 8.33 14.70
N VAL A 198 7.24 7.83 14.20
CA VAL A 198 8.11 6.81 14.83
C VAL A 198 8.95 7.45 15.94
N VAL A 199 9.46 8.65 15.68
CA VAL A 199 10.29 9.44 16.60
C VAL A 199 9.83 10.90 16.66
N THR A 200 10.34 11.65 17.62
CA THR A 200 10.24 13.12 17.65
C THR A 200 11.63 13.74 17.57
N LEU A 201 11.77 14.89 16.93
CA LEU A 201 13.05 15.57 16.73
C LEU A 201 13.01 16.97 17.34
N LYS A 202 14.09 17.36 18.03
CA LYS A 202 14.35 18.75 18.46
C LYS A 202 15.70 19.18 17.93
N LYS A 203 15.84 20.40 17.41
CA LYS A 203 17.14 20.89 16.89
C LYS A 203 18.14 21.04 18.03
N HIS A 204 19.35 20.50 17.85
CA HIS A 204 20.42 20.59 18.85
C HIS A 204 21.36 21.76 18.49
N GLY A 205 21.20 22.89 19.18
CA GLY A 205 22.01 24.10 18.99
C GLY A 205 21.85 24.75 17.61
N LYS A 206 22.93 25.33 17.09
CA LYS A 206 22.98 25.98 15.76
C LYS A 206 23.41 25.04 14.62
N GLY A 207 23.58 23.74 14.90
CA GLY A 207 24.07 22.76 13.93
C GLY A 207 22.96 22.08 13.12
N SER A 208 23.36 21.16 12.24
CA SER A 208 22.48 20.27 11.46
C SER A 208 22.02 19.03 12.24
N ASN A 209 22.26 18.99 13.56
CA ASN A 209 21.96 17.86 14.43
C ASN A 209 20.61 17.99 15.13
N TYR A 210 20.02 16.85 15.45
CA TYR A 210 18.78 16.74 16.20
C TYR A 210 19.01 15.94 17.48
N VAL A 211 18.44 16.38 18.60
CA VAL A 211 18.10 15.47 19.69
C VAL A 211 16.87 14.70 19.23
N ILE A 212 17.04 13.41 19.03
CA ILE A 212 15.95 12.48 18.75
C ILE A 212 15.29 12.14 20.10
N LYS A 213 14.00 11.83 20.12
CA LYS A 213 13.36 11.11 21.22
C LYS A 213 12.41 10.07 20.69
N LYS A 214 12.42 8.88 21.29
CA LYS A 214 11.34 7.90 21.12
C LYS A 214 9.99 8.56 21.41
N ARG A 215 8.97 8.20 20.62
CA ARG A 215 7.62 8.70 20.84
C ARG A 215 6.97 7.95 22.03
N PRO A 216 6.30 8.65 22.97
CA PRO A 216 5.46 8.03 23.99
C PRO A 216 4.12 7.53 23.42
#